data_AF-A0A9P0B6U9-F1
#
_entry.id   AF-A0A9P0B6U9-F1
#
_cell.length_a   1.000
_cell.length_b   1.000
_cell.length_c   1.000
_cell.angle_alpha   90.00
_cell.angle_beta   90.00
_cell.angle_gamma   90.00
#
_symmetry.space_group_name_H-M   'P 1'
#
loop_
_entity.id
_entity.type
_entity.pdbx_description
1 polymer ?
#
loop_
_entity_poly.entity_id
_entity_poly.type
_entity_poly.pdbx_seq_one_letter_code
_entity_poly.pdbx_strand_id
1 'polypeptide(L)'
;MLKVGNCFESISEFHVELKKYETEQNCVFYKRSTTNIKSARNKGVSRHIRDDLPYQVLYCCIHGGKNKQKTPKDNSRKARTFQRGCPAYIRLIASEDGNSLKIMSIDNNHNHDTTKVKTSKCKCTITLYRVVMAK
;
A
#
# COMPACT_ATOMS: atom_id res chain seq x y z
N MET A 1 6.87 -15.03 -2.03
CA MET A 1 6.56 -14.59 -0.65
C MET A 1 7.52 -13.48 -0.22
N LEU A 2 6.98 -12.32 0.18
CA LEU A 2 7.75 -11.20 0.73
C LEU A 2 8.23 -11.53 2.15
N LYS A 3 9.52 -11.31 2.42
CA LYS A 3 10.14 -11.52 3.74
C LYS A 3 11.08 -10.36 4.07
N VAL A 4 11.30 -10.15 5.36
CA VAL A 4 12.33 -9.19 5.83
C VAL A 4 13.69 -9.65 5.31
N GLY A 5 14.45 -8.72 4.75
CA GLY A 5 15.76 -8.99 4.16
C GLY A 5 15.77 -9.12 2.63
N ASN A 6 14.62 -9.31 1.97
CA ASN A 6 14.58 -9.33 0.50
C ASN A 6 15.05 -7.97 -0.06
N CYS A 7 15.89 -8.03 -1.09
CA CYS A 7 16.42 -6.87 -1.80
C CYS A 7 15.83 -6.80 -3.22
N PHE A 8 15.58 -5.58 -3.68
CA PHE A 8 15.07 -5.29 -5.02
C PHE A 8 15.95 -4.22 -5.66
N GLU A 9 16.28 -4.38 -6.93
CA GLU A 9 17.09 -3.39 -7.64
C GLU A 9 16.29 -2.13 -7.94
N SER A 10 14.97 -2.26 -8.09
CA SER A 10 14.09 -1.14 -8.41
C SER A 10 12.76 -1.21 -7.65
N ILE A 11 12.10 -0.06 -7.56
CA ILE A 11 10.72 0.01 -7.04
C ILE A 11 9.77 -0.80 -7.92
N SER A 12 9.99 -0.81 -9.24
CA SER A 12 9.15 -1.54 -10.21
C SER A 12 9.17 -3.05 -9.96
N GLU A 13 10.35 -3.60 -9.70
CA GLU A 13 10.52 -5.02 -9.34
C GLU A 13 9.78 -5.36 -8.04
N PHE A 14 9.94 -4.52 -7.01
CA PHE A 14 9.19 -4.66 -5.77
C PHE A 14 7.67 -4.61 -6.00
N HIS A 15 7.17 -3.73 -6.89
CA HIS A 15 5.74 -3.66 -7.19
C HIS A 15 5.19 -4.93 -7.83
N VAL A 16 5.98 -5.63 -8.65
CA VAL A 16 5.57 -6.90 -9.25
C VAL A 16 5.40 -7.96 -8.16
N GLU A 17 6.37 -8.06 -7.24
CA GLU A 17 6.28 -8.98 -6.10
C GLU A 17 5.19 -8.59 -5.09
N LEU A 18 4.96 -7.29 -4.88
CA LEU A 18 3.89 -6.79 -4.03
C LEU A 18 2.52 -7.22 -4.56
N LYS A 19 2.26 -7.12 -5.88
CA LYS A 19 0.99 -7.55 -6.47
C LYS A 19 0.73 -9.05 -6.30
N LYS A 20 1.78 -9.88 -6.40
CA LYS A 20 1.68 -11.32 -6.12
C LYS A 20 1.30 -11.55 -4.66
N TYR A 21 1.98 -10.86 -3.74
CA TYR A 21 1.68 -10.93 -2.32
C TYR A 21 0.26 -10.48 -1.96
N GLU A 22 -0.20 -9.37 -2.54
CA GLU A 22 -1.57 -8.85 -2.40
C GLU A 22 -2.61 -9.89 -2.82
N THR A 23 -2.35 -10.61 -3.92
CA THR A 23 -3.23 -11.67 -4.43
C THR A 23 -3.23 -12.90 -3.53
N GLU A 24 -2.05 -13.32 -3.05
CA GLU A 24 -1.89 -14.47 -2.15
C GLU A 24 -2.57 -14.26 -0.80
N GLN A 25 -2.43 -13.07 -0.23
CA GLN A 25 -2.93 -12.68 1.09
C GLN A 25 -4.28 -11.96 1.05
N ASN A 26 -4.83 -11.72 -0.15
CA ASN A 26 -6.07 -10.98 -0.39
C ASN A 26 -6.14 -9.67 0.40
N CYS A 27 -5.07 -8.88 0.25
CA CYS A 27 -4.92 -7.58 0.87
C CYS A 27 -4.43 -6.59 -0.18
N VAL A 28 -4.68 -5.30 0.04
CA VAL A 28 -4.25 -4.23 -0.88
C VAL A 28 -3.43 -3.23 -0.09
N PHE A 29 -2.23 -2.95 -0.58
CA PHE A 29 -1.32 -1.96 -0.02
C PHE A 29 -1.28 -0.72 -0.92
N TYR A 30 -1.18 0.45 -0.29
CA TYR A 30 -0.90 1.69 -0.99
C TYR A 30 0.39 2.32 -0.46
N LYS A 31 1.03 3.11 -1.32
CA LYS A 31 2.23 3.86 -0.97
C LYS A 31 1.84 5.02 -0.05
N ARG A 32 2.21 4.93 1.22
CA ARG A 32 1.86 5.92 2.25
C ARG A 32 2.82 7.10 2.29
N SER A 33 4.13 6.82 2.28
CA SER A 33 5.14 7.87 2.38
C SER A 33 6.44 7.45 1.71
N THR A 34 7.13 8.43 1.16
CA THR A 34 8.46 8.28 0.56
C THR A 34 9.39 9.26 1.22
N THR A 35 10.59 8.80 1.59
CA THR A 35 11.69 9.69 1.96
C THR A 35 12.68 9.65 0.81
N ASN A 36 12.84 10.79 0.14
CA ASN A 36 13.83 10.95 -0.92
C ASN A 36 15.23 11.09 -0.33
N ILE A 37 16.26 10.79 -1.12
CA ILE A 37 17.66 10.91 -0.69
C ILE A 37 17.97 12.30 -0.16
N LYS A 38 17.54 13.37 -0.86
CA LYS A 38 17.73 14.76 -0.40
C LYS A 38 17.21 14.98 1.04
N SER A 39 16.03 14.45 1.35
CA SER A 39 15.46 14.56 2.70
C SER A 39 16.23 13.75 3.73
N ALA A 40 16.78 12.60 3.34
CA ALA A 40 17.64 11.78 4.20
C ALA A 40 19.01 12.44 4.43
N ARG A 41 19.60 13.08 3.41
CA ARG A 41 20.84 13.87 3.53
C ARG A 41 20.69 15.00 4.55
N ASN A 42 19.57 15.74 4.49
CA ASN A 42 19.26 16.79 5.47
C ASN A 42 19.13 16.27 6.91
N LYS A 43 18.91 14.95 7.10
CA LYS A 43 18.85 14.29 8.41
C LYS A 43 20.18 13.64 8.82
N GLY A 44 21.27 13.90 8.08
CA GLY A 44 22.61 13.40 8.41
C GLY A 44 22.98 12.04 7.80
N VAL A 45 22.21 11.52 6.84
CA VAL A 45 22.62 10.28 6.14
C VAL A 45 23.79 10.59 5.20
N SER A 46 24.97 10.04 5.48
CA SER A 46 26.21 10.29 4.72
C SER A 46 26.58 9.18 3.73
N ARG A 47 26.05 7.96 3.88
CA ARG A 47 26.38 6.81 3.00
C ARG A 47 26.02 7.03 1.53
N HIS A 48 26.70 6.32 0.62
CA HIS A 48 26.36 6.32 -0.80
C HIS A 48 25.00 5.65 -1.03
N ILE A 49 24.17 6.27 -1.87
CA ILE A 49 22.88 5.74 -2.30
C ILE A 49 22.69 6.22 -3.74
N ARG A 50 22.30 5.32 -4.63
CA ARG A 50 22.01 5.65 -6.03
C ARG A 50 20.87 6.66 -6.11
N ASP A 51 21.06 7.76 -6.84
CA ASP A 51 20.13 8.90 -6.86
C ASP A 51 18.71 8.56 -7.34
N ASP A 52 18.57 7.51 -8.16
CA ASP A 52 17.29 7.02 -8.67
C ASP A 52 16.45 6.26 -7.62
N LEU A 53 17.05 5.90 -6.47
CA LEU A 53 16.39 5.15 -5.42
C LEU A 53 15.87 6.07 -4.30
N PRO A 54 14.66 5.83 -3.77
CA PRO A 54 14.23 6.48 -2.56
C PRO A 54 15.02 5.93 -1.36
N TYR A 55 15.31 6.78 -0.38
CA TYR A 55 15.94 6.32 0.87
C TYR A 55 15.05 5.36 1.65
N GLN A 56 13.76 5.69 1.76
CA GLN A 56 12.78 4.86 2.46
C GLN A 56 11.41 4.96 1.78
N VAL A 57 10.70 3.84 1.69
CA VAL A 57 9.30 3.79 1.25
C VAL A 57 8.48 3.00 2.27
N LEU A 58 7.31 3.52 2.62
CA LEU A 58 6.36 2.87 3.49
C LEU A 58 5.07 2.58 2.72
N TYR A 59 4.68 1.33 2.69
CA TYR A 59 3.39 0.86 2.22
C TYR A 59 2.52 0.47 3.41
N CYS A 60 1.24 0.80 3.35
CA CYS A 60 0.26 0.42 4.37
C CYS A 60 -0.94 -0.22 3.69
N CYS A 61 -1.65 -1.09 4.40
CA CYS A 61 -2.93 -1.59 3.93
C CYS A 61 -3.89 -0.42 3.62
N ILE A 62 -4.77 -0.55 2.62
CA ILE A 62 -5.79 0.44 2.27
C ILE A 62 -6.70 0.82 3.45
N HIS A 63 -6.93 -0.13 4.37
CA HIS A 63 -7.67 0.09 5.61
C HIS A 63 -6.79 0.65 6.74
N GLY A 64 -5.51 0.86 6.51
CA GLY A 64 -4.55 1.40 7.47
C GLY A 64 -4.17 2.85 7.21
N GLY A 65 -3.13 3.31 7.90
CA GLY A 65 -2.59 4.66 7.79
C GLY A 65 -3.03 5.60 8.91
N LYS A 66 -2.60 6.87 8.83
CA LYS A 66 -2.99 7.91 9.78
C LYS A 66 -4.28 8.54 9.29
N ASN A 67 -5.36 8.38 10.05
CA ASN A 67 -6.53 9.23 9.91
C ASN A 67 -6.07 10.67 10.20
N LYS A 68 -6.32 11.61 9.27
CA LYS A 68 -6.16 13.03 9.59
C LYS A 68 -7.14 13.32 10.73
N GLN A 69 -6.64 13.58 11.93
CA GLN A 69 -7.50 14.07 13.00
C GLN A 69 -8.08 15.39 12.53
N LYS A 70 -9.41 15.47 12.43
CA LYS A 70 -10.08 16.74 12.14
C LYS A 70 -9.87 17.65 13.35
N THR A 71 -9.41 18.86 13.11
CA THR A 71 -9.44 19.89 14.16
C THR A 71 -10.91 20.25 14.45
N PRO A 72 -11.28 20.59 15.70
CA PRO A 72 -12.68 20.82 16.09
C PRO A 72 -13.45 21.84 15.25
N LYS A 73 -12.74 22.71 14.52
CA LYS A 73 -13.30 23.82 13.73
C LYS A 73 -13.89 23.38 12.39
N ASP A 74 -13.57 22.18 11.92
CA ASP A 74 -13.95 21.70 10.59
C ASP A 74 -15.23 20.86 10.66
N ASN A 75 -16.39 21.54 10.68
CA ASN A 75 -17.74 20.97 10.56
C ASN A 75 -18.00 20.45 9.13
N SER A 76 -17.01 19.80 8.52
CA SER A 76 -17.17 19.13 7.24
C SER A 76 -17.81 17.76 7.47
N ARG A 77 -18.83 17.47 6.66
CA ARG A 77 -19.62 16.23 6.60
C ARG A 77 -18.79 14.98 6.97
N LYS A 78 -19.37 14.09 7.78
CA LYS A 78 -18.79 12.81 8.22
C LYS A 78 -18.58 11.85 7.03
N ALA A 79 -17.64 12.13 6.14
CA ALA A 79 -17.23 11.19 5.12
C ALA A 79 -16.57 10.00 5.82
N ARG A 80 -17.19 8.82 5.74
CA ARG A 80 -16.57 7.57 6.23
C ARG A 80 -15.38 7.26 5.34
N THR A 81 -14.16 7.38 5.89
CA THR A 81 -12.96 6.89 5.22
C THR A 81 -12.95 5.37 5.25
N PHE A 82 -12.42 4.74 4.19
CA PHE A 82 -12.18 3.29 4.18
C PHE A 82 -11.11 2.85 5.21
N GLN A 83 -10.37 3.80 5.80
CA GLN A 83 -9.34 3.58 6.81
C GLN A 83 -9.96 3.18 8.15
N ARG A 84 -9.69 1.94 8.58
CA ARG A 84 -10.08 1.31 9.86
C ARG A 84 -8.91 1.21 10.85
N GLY A 85 -7.80 1.88 10.58
CA GLY A 85 -6.60 1.84 11.44
C GLY A 85 -5.88 0.49 11.41
N CYS A 86 -5.90 -0.22 10.28
CA CYS A 86 -5.18 -1.49 10.12
C CYS A 86 -3.67 -1.32 10.36
N PRO A 87 -3.04 -2.15 11.21
CA PRO A 87 -1.63 -2.03 11.52
C PRO A 87 -0.73 -2.57 10.41
N ALA A 88 -1.22 -3.37 9.47
CA ALA A 88 -0.40 -3.96 8.41
C ALA A 88 0.39 -2.93 7.58
N TYR A 89 1.70 -3.13 7.50
CA TYR A 89 2.63 -2.28 6.75
C TYR A 89 3.83 -3.04 6.19
N ILE A 90 4.43 -2.49 5.14
CA ILE A 90 5.69 -2.94 4.56
C ILE A 90 6.62 -1.74 4.46
N ARG A 91 7.80 -1.84 5.06
CA ARG A 91 8.82 -0.78 5.02
C ARG A 91 10.05 -1.25 4.27
N LEU A 92 10.39 -0.47 3.25
CA LEU A 92 11.60 -0.62 2.45
C LEU A 92 12.57 0.51 2.77
N ILE A 93 13.86 0.18 2.86
CA ILE A 93 14.95 1.13 3.03
C ILE A 93 16.06 0.79 2.03
N ALA A 94 16.76 1.81 1.53
CA ALA A 94 17.96 1.60 0.75
C ALA A 94 18.99 0.75 1.53
N SER A 95 19.51 -0.30 0.88
CA SER A 95 20.53 -1.20 1.42
C SER A 95 21.76 -0.43 1.91
N GLU A 96 22.60 -1.08 2.69
CA GLU A 96 23.87 -0.53 3.16
C GLU A 96 24.78 -0.15 1.99
N ASP A 97 24.78 -0.96 0.93
CA ASP A 97 25.52 -0.71 -0.31
C ASP A 97 24.94 0.45 -1.15
N GLY A 98 23.70 0.86 -0.87
CA GLY A 98 23.04 1.96 -1.59
C GLY A 98 22.52 1.62 -3.00
N ASN A 99 22.68 0.38 -3.45
CA ASN A 99 22.32 -0.06 -4.81
C ASN A 99 20.94 -0.71 -4.95
N SER A 100 20.34 -1.12 -3.84
CA SER A 100 19.06 -1.86 -3.81
C SER A 100 18.16 -1.39 -2.67
N LEU A 101 16.87 -1.73 -2.76
CA LEU A 101 15.87 -1.52 -1.71
C LEU A 101 15.67 -2.82 -0.94
N LYS A 102 15.98 -2.79 0.35
CA LYS A 102 15.81 -3.92 1.28
C LYS A 102 14.51 -3.76 2.07
N ILE A 103 13.77 -4.84 2.24
CA ILE A 103 12.64 -4.86 3.18
C ILE A 103 13.19 -4.93 4.60
N MET A 104 12.98 -3.87 5.39
CA MET A 104 13.42 -3.81 6.78
C MET A 104 12.39 -4.39 7.75
N SER A 105 11.10 -4.16 7.51
CA SER A 105 10.04 -4.63 8.39
C SER A 105 8.76 -4.89 7.61
N ILE A 106 8.08 -5.96 7.99
CA ILE A 106 6.76 -6.36 7.49
C ILE A 106 5.91 -6.66 8.71
N ASP A 107 4.72 -6.08 8.74
CA ASP A 107 3.65 -6.47 9.66
C ASP A 107 2.46 -6.91 8.81
N ASN A 108 2.06 -8.17 8.96
CA ASN A 108 0.92 -8.77 8.27
C ASN A 108 -0.30 -8.94 9.17
N ASN A 109 -0.33 -8.26 10.32
CA ASN A 109 -1.48 -8.30 11.20
C ASN A 109 -2.60 -7.40 10.63
N HIS A 110 -3.72 -8.01 10.26
CA HIS A 110 -4.90 -7.31 9.76
C HIS A 110 -6.00 -7.34 10.82
N ASN A 111 -6.55 -6.16 11.14
CA ASN A 111 -7.70 -6.02 12.04
C ASN A 111 -9.05 -6.01 11.30
N HIS A 112 -9.06 -6.47 10.04
CA HIS A 112 -10.23 -6.52 9.17
C HIS A 112 -10.17 -7.80 8.34
N ASP A 113 -11.32 -8.17 7.78
CA ASP A 113 -11.42 -9.35 6.94
C ASP A 113 -10.48 -9.24 5.73
N THR A 114 -9.56 -10.20 5.65
CA THR A 114 -8.75 -10.51 4.46
C THR A 114 -9.14 -11.88 3.89
N THR A 115 -10.15 -12.53 4.48
CA THR A 115 -10.64 -13.85 4.06
C THR A 115 -10.84 -13.88 2.55
N LYS A 116 -10.22 -14.87 1.89
CA LYS A 116 -10.43 -15.19 0.49
C LYS A 116 -11.90 -15.53 0.31
N VAL A 117 -12.74 -14.54 0.08
CA VAL A 117 -14.11 -14.81 -0.36
C VAL A 117 -13.93 -15.41 -1.74
N LYS A 118 -13.97 -16.75 -1.81
CA LYS A 118 -14.25 -17.45 -3.05
C LYS A 118 -15.61 -16.94 -3.46
N THR A 119 -15.67 -15.89 -4.28
CA THR A 119 -16.91 -15.45 -4.87
C THR A 119 -17.35 -16.59 -5.78
N SER A 120 -18.19 -17.46 -5.24
CA SER A 120 -19.07 -18.30 -6.05
C SER A 120 -19.73 -17.34 -7.02
N LYS A 121 -19.35 -17.43 -8.30
CA LYS A 121 -19.83 -16.55 -9.36
C LYS A 121 -21.37 -16.56 -9.32
N CYS A 122 -21.98 -15.57 -8.69
CA CYS A 122 -23.41 -15.35 -8.78
C CYS A 122 -23.66 -14.86 -10.21
N LYS A 123 -24.08 -15.77 -11.08
CA LYS A 123 -24.58 -15.45 -12.42
C LYS A 123 -25.92 -14.72 -12.31
N CYS A 124 -25.93 -13.49 -11.79
CA CYS A 124 -27.08 -12.63 -11.97
C CYS A 124 -26.93 -11.96 -13.34
N THR A 125 -27.51 -12.62 -14.35
CA THR A 125 -27.87 -12.02 -15.64
C THR A 125 -28.78 -10.82 -15.37
N ILE A 126 -28.24 -9.62 -15.54
CA ILE A 126 -29.04 -8.40 -15.61
C ILE A 126 -29.79 -8.45 -16.94
N THR A 127 -31.07 -8.82 -16.89
CA THR A 127 -32.00 -8.66 -18.00
C THR A 127 -32.20 -7.17 -18.23
N LEU A 128 -31.53 -6.60 -19.23
CA LEU A 128 -31.82 -5.26 -19.72
C LEU A 128 -33.24 -5.28 -20.30
N TYR A 129 -34.17 -4.61 -19.62
CA TYR A 129 -35.51 -4.38 -20.10
C TYR A 129 -35.45 -3.63 -21.43
N ARG A 130 -35.93 -4.30 -22.50
CA ARG A 130 -36.43 -3.65 -23.71
C ARG A 130 -37.56 -2.71 -23.31
N VAL A 131 -37.33 -1.40 -23.41
CA VAL A 131 -38.43 -0.43 -23.50
C VAL A 131 -38.76 -0.28 -24.98
N VAL A 132 -39.79 -1.01 -25.39
CA VAL A 132 -40.62 -0.65 -26.55
C VAL A 132 -41.65 0.35 -26.03
N MET A 133 -41.67 1.58 -26.54
CA MET A 133 -42.82 2.49 -26.70
C MET A 133 -42.31 3.69 -27.52
N ALA A 134 -42.59 3.78 -28.82
CA ALA A 134 -43.79 4.41 -29.39
C ALA A 134 -43.84 5.94 -29.21
N LYS A 135 -43.44 6.68 -30.26
CA LYS A 135 -44.26 7.66 -30.99
C LYS A 135 -43.56 8.07 -32.27
#